data_AF-M9M4Y1-F1
#
_entry.id   AF-M9M4Y1-F1
#
_cell.length_a   1.000
_cell.length_b   1.000
_cell.length_c   1.000
_cell.angle_alpha   90.00
_cell.angle_beta   90.00
_cell.angle_gamma   90.00
#
_symmetry.space_group_name_H-M   'P 1'
#
loop_
_entity.id
_entity.type
_entity.pdbx_description
1 polymer ?
#
loop_
_entity_poly.entity_id
_entity_poly.type
_entity_poly.pdbx_seq_one_letter_code
_entity_poly.pdbx_strand_id
1 'polypeptide(L)'
;MKTSIVILTCNKLEYTTLCLGSIRRHTRKDSYELIIVDNGSTDGTVEWLREQPDIHLVTNDENTGFPAGCNQGMAEAMGDYILLLNNDTVVTSGWLDQLRRCLCSDERIGAVGPVTNNASYYTAIPTSYQSIEEMDIFAKEYNQSDPAKWEERIKLLGFCLLLKREVFENIGWLDERFSPGNFEDDDYCVRIRSAGYRLMLCKDTFIHHFGSASFNENPSAFSNLMAENEKKFTHKWGFNPSYSSYIRTDILSFIDRPKDMPFRILEVGCGCGASLLKLKNEYPLVELYGIELNESAACMAALIANVESGNIETIELTYPEQFFDYIILGDVLEHLYDPWKVLTDISRCLKEEGNVLASIPNVMHFSLIRNLLNGYWTYRDSGLLDRTHVRFFTFYEICKLFKEAGFESVACKLVVLTNTKEDEAFIKELCQWSHENMRDQYRAYQYLIRAARK
;
A
#
# COMPACT_ATOMS: atom_id res chain seq x y z
N MET A 1 25.71 1.84 19.05
CA MET A 1 25.22 1.46 17.71
C MET A 1 25.05 2.68 16.84
N LYS A 2 25.65 2.65 15.64
CA LYS A 2 25.77 3.75 14.67
C LYS A 2 24.85 3.48 13.47
N THR A 3 24.26 4.51 12.89
CA THR A 3 23.47 4.41 11.65
C THR A 3 24.23 5.02 10.48
N SER A 4 24.42 4.27 9.39
CA SER A 4 24.91 4.82 8.12
C SER A 4 23.73 5.43 7.37
N ILE A 5 23.70 6.75 7.26
CA ILE A 5 22.68 7.47 6.51
C ILE A 5 23.21 7.65 5.09
N VAL A 6 22.61 6.93 4.16
CA VAL A 6 22.94 6.93 2.73
C VAL A 6 21.95 7.80 1.99
N ILE A 7 22.45 8.84 1.34
CA ILE A 7 21.64 9.80 0.57
C ILE A 7 22.18 9.85 -0.86
N LEU A 8 21.31 9.56 -1.82
CA LEU A 8 21.59 9.80 -3.23
C LEU A 8 21.08 11.20 -3.60
N THR A 9 21.86 11.95 -4.36
CA THR A 9 21.48 13.26 -4.87
C THR A 9 21.83 13.42 -6.36
N CYS A 10 21.04 14.22 -7.07
CA CYS A 10 21.27 14.60 -8.46
C CYS A 10 20.63 15.99 -8.68
N ASN A 11 21.45 17.03 -8.66
CA ASN A 11 21.04 18.43 -8.57
C ASN A 11 20.21 18.72 -7.30
N LYS A 12 19.48 19.85 -7.33
CA LYS A 12 18.62 20.34 -6.25
C LYS A 12 19.42 20.61 -4.97
N LEU A 13 20.51 21.39 -5.10
CA LEU A 13 21.36 21.82 -3.98
C LEU A 13 20.56 22.34 -2.77
N GLU A 14 19.47 23.08 -3.01
CA GLU A 14 18.59 23.60 -1.94
C GLU A 14 18.03 22.48 -1.06
N TYR A 15 17.47 21.42 -1.65
CA TYR A 15 16.93 20.29 -0.89
C TYR A 15 18.03 19.51 -0.17
N THR A 16 19.15 19.25 -0.84
CA THR A 16 20.30 18.59 -0.21
C THR A 16 20.81 19.37 1.01
N THR A 17 20.86 20.70 0.91
CA THR A 17 21.26 21.58 2.02
C THR A 17 20.29 21.49 3.20
N LEU A 18 18.97 21.54 2.92
CA LEU A 18 17.93 21.42 3.94
C LEU A 18 17.95 20.05 4.62
N CYS A 19 18.06 18.97 3.85
CA CYS A 19 18.13 17.60 4.35
C CYS A 19 19.32 17.42 5.30
N LEU A 20 20.54 17.74 4.86
CA LEU A 20 21.74 17.60 5.70
C LEU A 20 21.70 18.52 6.92
N GLY A 21 21.21 19.75 6.77
CA GLY A 21 21.01 20.68 7.87
C GLY A 21 20.05 20.13 8.93
N SER A 22 18.96 19.48 8.52
CA SER A 22 17.98 18.88 9.42
C SER A 22 18.52 17.66 10.15
N ILE A 23 19.30 16.80 9.48
CA ILE A 23 19.95 15.64 10.11
C ILE A 23 20.89 16.11 11.21
N ARG A 24 21.76 17.08 10.91
CA ARG A 24 22.72 17.66 11.88
C ARG A 24 22.01 18.31 13.07
N ARG A 25 20.83 18.91 12.85
CA ARG A 25 20.03 19.57 13.89
C ARG A 25 19.32 18.56 14.80
N HIS A 26 18.77 17.49 14.25
CA HIS A 26 17.83 16.60 14.95
C HIS A 26 18.39 15.22 15.31
N THR A 27 19.65 14.94 14.95
CA THR A 27 20.29 13.66 15.21
C THR A 27 21.49 13.84 16.10
N ARG A 28 21.60 13.02 17.16
CA ARG A 28 22.72 13.12 18.10
C ARG A 28 24.04 12.89 17.36
N LYS A 29 25.00 13.79 17.57
CA LYS A 29 26.37 13.64 17.06
C LYS A 29 26.95 12.27 17.43
N ASP A 30 27.77 11.71 16.54
CA ASP A 30 28.44 10.41 16.69
C ASP A 30 27.51 9.17 16.70
N SER A 31 26.19 9.36 16.60
CA SER A 31 25.22 8.26 16.46
C SER A 31 25.00 7.82 15.01
N TYR A 32 25.57 8.55 14.05
CA TYR A 32 25.43 8.32 12.62
C TYR A 32 26.70 8.67 11.85
N GLU A 33 26.75 8.26 10.59
CA GLU A 33 27.63 8.79 9.54
C GLU A 33 26.81 9.18 8.32
N LEU A 34 27.31 10.13 7.54
CA LEU A 34 26.67 10.60 6.31
C LEU A 34 27.46 10.08 5.12
N ILE A 35 26.79 9.33 4.26
CA ILE A 35 27.34 8.84 3.00
C ILE A 35 26.49 9.45 1.89
N ILE A 36 27.08 10.35 1.13
CA ILE A 36 26.41 11.07 0.06
C ILE A 36 26.94 10.55 -1.26
N VAL A 37 26.04 10.10 -2.11
CA VAL A 37 26.34 9.72 -3.48
C VAL A 37 25.78 10.81 -4.39
N ASP A 38 26.65 11.53 -5.07
CA ASP A 38 26.27 12.48 -6.11
C ASP A 38 26.20 11.76 -7.47
N ASN A 39 25.05 11.83 -8.13
CA ASN A 39 24.75 11.09 -9.34
C ASN A 39 24.89 11.96 -10.61
N GLY A 40 25.98 12.72 -10.70
CA GLY A 40 26.29 13.57 -11.86
C GLY A 40 25.62 14.94 -11.81
N SER A 41 25.61 15.59 -10.65
CA SER A 41 25.04 16.93 -10.50
C SER A 41 25.83 17.98 -11.26
N THR A 42 25.13 18.98 -11.80
CA THR A 42 25.70 20.10 -12.58
C THR A 42 25.30 21.49 -12.06
N ASP A 43 24.62 21.56 -10.90
CA ASP A 43 24.04 22.78 -10.34
C ASP A 43 24.85 23.39 -9.18
N GLY A 44 26.10 22.95 -8.98
CA GLY A 44 26.93 23.36 -7.84
C GLY A 44 26.85 22.43 -6.63
N THR A 45 26.03 21.36 -6.69
CA THR A 45 25.88 20.41 -5.58
C THR A 45 27.20 19.74 -5.19
N VAL A 46 28.00 19.28 -6.16
CA VAL A 46 29.27 18.59 -5.88
C VAL A 46 30.28 19.52 -5.19
N GLU A 47 30.42 20.74 -5.69
CA GLU A 47 31.32 21.75 -5.13
C GLU A 47 30.98 22.01 -3.66
N TRP A 48 29.70 22.23 -3.37
CA TRP A 48 29.22 22.47 -2.02
C TRP A 48 29.40 21.25 -1.10
N LEU A 49 29.16 20.02 -1.62
CA LEU A 49 29.36 18.78 -0.86
C LEU A 49 30.83 18.57 -0.48
N ARG A 50 31.78 18.87 -1.38
CA ARG A 50 33.22 18.76 -1.10
C ARG A 50 33.70 19.66 0.04
N GLU A 51 32.97 20.74 0.33
CA GLU A 51 33.26 21.65 1.44
C GLU A 51 32.73 21.15 2.79
N GLN A 52 31.95 20.06 2.83
CA GLN A 52 31.37 19.51 4.05
C GLN A 52 32.35 18.51 4.72
N PRO A 53 32.88 18.79 5.92
CA PRO A 53 33.92 17.95 6.53
C PRO A 53 33.41 16.68 7.21
N ASP A 54 32.09 16.56 7.42
CA ASP A 54 31.43 15.49 8.17
C ASP A 54 30.73 14.45 7.28
N ILE A 55 30.94 14.52 5.96
CA ILE A 55 30.37 13.58 4.99
C ILE A 55 31.43 12.70 4.34
N HIS A 56 31.04 11.48 3.97
CA HIS A 56 31.73 10.64 3.01
C HIS A 56 31.07 10.83 1.64
N LEU A 57 31.80 11.38 0.66
CA LEU A 57 31.26 11.73 -0.65
C LEU A 57 31.75 10.74 -1.72
N VAL A 58 30.81 10.16 -2.44
CA VAL A 58 31.02 9.40 -3.69
C VAL A 58 30.44 10.22 -4.84
N THR A 59 31.19 10.39 -5.94
CA THR A 59 30.73 11.16 -7.10
C THR A 59 30.73 10.31 -8.36
N ASN A 60 29.62 10.31 -9.09
CA ASN A 60 29.50 9.73 -10.42
C ASN A 60 29.60 10.81 -11.51
N ASP A 61 30.10 10.43 -12.68
CA ASP A 61 30.15 11.32 -13.85
C ASP A 61 28.78 11.47 -14.52
N GLU A 62 27.92 10.45 -14.39
CA GLU A 62 26.59 10.39 -15.01
C GLU A 62 25.55 9.85 -14.01
N ASN A 63 24.27 10.11 -14.28
CA ASN A 63 23.17 9.58 -13.47
C ASN A 63 22.97 8.08 -13.72
N THR A 64 23.39 7.27 -12.75
CA THR A 64 23.31 5.79 -12.79
C THR A 64 21.96 5.22 -12.35
N GLY A 65 20.99 6.08 -11.99
CA GLY A 65 19.71 5.68 -11.42
C GLY A 65 19.73 5.50 -9.90
N PHE A 66 18.55 5.45 -9.29
CA PHE A 66 18.38 5.39 -7.84
C PHE A 66 18.94 4.11 -7.20
N PRO A 67 18.61 2.89 -7.68
CA PRO A 67 19.09 1.66 -7.04
C PRO A 67 20.62 1.55 -7.06
N ALA A 68 21.26 1.85 -8.20
CA ALA A 68 22.70 1.76 -8.36
C ALA A 68 23.43 2.78 -7.46
N GLY A 69 22.96 4.04 -7.44
CA GLY A 69 23.51 5.08 -6.57
C GLY A 69 23.36 4.74 -5.08
N CYS A 70 22.20 4.24 -4.66
CA CYS A 70 22.02 3.75 -3.30
C CYS A 70 22.93 2.57 -2.97
N ASN A 71 23.11 1.61 -3.90
CA ASN A 71 24.02 0.47 -3.72
C ASN A 71 25.47 0.92 -3.49
N GLN A 72 25.95 1.91 -4.24
CA GLN A 72 27.29 2.50 -4.03
C GLN A 72 27.44 3.05 -2.61
N GLY A 73 26.44 3.82 -2.13
CA GLY A 73 26.49 4.36 -0.78
C GLY A 73 26.35 3.30 0.31
N MET A 74 25.54 2.26 0.08
CA MET A 74 25.42 1.12 0.99
C MET A 74 26.72 0.31 1.09
N ALA A 75 27.51 0.23 0.02
CA ALA A 75 28.80 -0.45 0.03
C ALA A 75 29.83 0.22 0.95
N GLU A 76 29.72 1.55 1.11
CA GLU A 76 30.57 2.35 1.98
C GLU A 76 30.09 2.38 3.45
N ALA A 77 28.92 1.81 3.74
CA ALA A 77 28.29 1.88 5.07
C ALA A 77 29.01 1.02 6.11
N MET A 78 29.33 1.60 7.27
CA MET A 78 30.02 0.92 8.39
C MET A 78 29.16 0.77 9.66
N GLY A 79 27.99 1.41 9.74
CA GLY A 79 27.11 1.42 10.91
C GLY A 79 26.30 0.14 11.10
N ASP A 80 25.84 -0.14 12.32
CA ASP A 80 25.00 -1.32 12.65
C ASP A 80 23.64 -1.30 11.94
N TYR A 81 23.19 -0.10 11.54
CA TYR A 81 21.97 0.14 10.79
C TYR A 81 22.29 0.89 9.50
N ILE A 82 21.56 0.59 8.44
CA ILE A 82 21.61 1.32 7.18
C ILE A 82 20.29 2.08 7.03
N LEU A 83 20.37 3.37 6.72
CA LEU A 83 19.22 4.19 6.41
C LEU A 83 19.36 4.71 4.98
N LEU A 84 18.42 4.34 4.12
CA LEU A 84 18.22 5.02 2.84
C LEU A 84 17.32 6.24 3.08
N LEU A 85 17.77 7.42 2.66
CA LEU A 85 17.04 8.67 2.84
C LEU A 85 17.12 9.51 1.56
N ASN A 86 15.98 9.98 1.07
CA ASN A 86 15.95 10.89 -0.07
C ASN A 86 16.47 12.29 0.31
N ASN A 87 17.14 12.96 -0.64
CA ASN A 87 17.66 14.32 -0.42
C ASN A 87 16.57 15.40 -0.35
N ASP A 88 15.34 15.11 -0.78
CA ASP A 88 14.16 15.97 -0.70
C ASP A 88 13.30 15.74 0.56
N THR A 89 13.96 15.34 1.65
CA THR A 89 13.36 15.18 2.98
C THR A 89 13.90 16.21 3.96
N VAL A 90 13.09 16.56 4.96
CA VAL A 90 13.53 17.30 6.14
C VAL A 90 13.17 16.47 7.36
N VAL A 91 14.19 15.92 8.01
CA VAL A 91 14.00 15.08 9.21
C VAL A 91 13.73 15.96 10.42
N THR A 92 13.02 15.42 11.40
CA THR A 92 12.50 16.23 12.53
C THR A 92 12.98 15.71 13.87
N SER A 93 12.70 16.46 14.94
CA SER A 93 13.16 16.12 16.30
C SER A 93 12.80 14.69 16.70
N GLY A 94 13.81 13.91 17.12
CA GLY A 94 13.65 12.55 17.65
C GLY A 94 13.48 11.44 16.61
N TRP A 95 13.40 11.77 15.32
CA TRP A 95 13.07 10.82 14.25
C TRP A 95 13.87 9.52 14.29
N LEU A 96 15.21 9.60 14.28
CA LEU A 96 16.08 8.43 14.17
C LEU A 96 16.02 7.56 15.43
N ASP A 97 15.99 8.17 16.61
CA ASP A 97 15.91 7.44 17.88
C ASP A 97 14.59 6.67 17.99
N GLN A 98 13.48 7.23 17.48
CA GLN A 98 12.19 6.55 17.46
C GLN A 98 12.14 5.41 16.43
N LEU A 99 12.64 5.65 15.21
CA LEU A 99 12.77 4.59 14.20
C LEU A 99 13.59 3.42 14.76
N ARG A 100 14.74 3.71 15.37
CA ARG A 100 15.59 2.69 16.00
C ARG A 100 14.89 1.96 17.14
N ARG A 101 14.10 2.66 17.97
CA ARG A 101 13.32 2.03 19.04
C ARG A 101 12.34 1.00 18.50
N CYS A 102 11.62 1.32 17.42
CA CYS A 102 10.73 0.36 16.77
C CYS A 102 11.52 -0.80 16.14
N LEU A 103 12.58 -0.50 15.37
CA LEU A 103 13.42 -1.50 14.72
C LEU A 103 14.02 -2.53 15.70
N CYS A 104 14.39 -2.08 16.90
CA CYS A 104 15.01 -2.92 17.93
C CYS A 104 13.99 -3.58 18.88
N SER A 105 12.69 -3.32 18.73
CA SER A 105 11.68 -3.83 19.65
C SER A 105 11.37 -5.32 19.50
N ASP A 106 11.65 -5.90 18.34
CA ASP A 106 11.56 -7.34 18.05
C ASP A 106 12.68 -7.68 17.06
N GLU A 107 13.37 -8.81 17.29
CA GLU A 107 14.45 -9.28 16.40
C GLU A 107 13.94 -9.54 14.97
N ARG A 108 12.67 -9.88 14.81
CA ARG A 108 12.04 -10.10 13.51
C ARG A 108 11.69 -8.82 12.76
N ILE A 109 11.73 -7.63 13.38
CA ILE A 109 11.54 -6.38 12.63
C ILE A 109 12.83 -6.09 11.87
N GLY A 110 12.76 -6.19 10.54
CA GLY A 110 13.93 -6.04 9.66
C GLY A 110 14.12 -4.62 9.15
N ALA A 111 13.02 -3.90 8.92
CA ALA A 111 13.05 -2.52 8.48
C ALA A 111 11.86 -1.70 8.99
N VAL A 112 12.08 -0.39 9.11
CA VAL A 112 11.08 0.58 9.54
C VAL A 112 11.10 1.84 8.69
N GLY A 113 9.95 2.52 8.59
CA GLY A 113 9.80 3.82 7.93
C GLY A 113 8.88 4.76 8.72
N PRO A 114 9.04 6.09 8.62
CA PRO A 114 8.18 7.07 9.27
C PRO A 114 6.92 7.36 8.45
N VAL A 115 5.97 8.10 9.05
CA VAL A 115 4.93 8.80 8.30
C VAL A 115 5.46 10.14 7.75
N THR A 116 4.76 10.71 6.77
CA THR A 116 5.14 12.00 6.18
C THR A 116 3.92 12.83 5.75
N ASN A 117 4.12 14.02 5.20
CA ASN A 117 3.07 14.88 4.66
C ASN A 117 2.68 14.50 3.22
N ASN A 118 3.60 13.91 2.46
CA ASN A 118 3.39 13.61 1.05
C ASN A 118 4.00 12.25 0.67
N ALA A 119 3.14 11.22 0.59
CA ALA A 119 3.50 9.88 0.19
C ALA A 119 2.26 9.05 -0.16
N SER A 120 2.47 8.00 -0.95
CA SER A 120 1.43 7.01 -1.29
C SER A 120 1.23 5.99 -0.15
N TYR A 121 0.42 4.96 -0.43
CA TYR A 121 0.29 3.75 0.40
C TYR A 121 -0.08 4.03 1.87
N TYR A 122 -0.94 5.04 2.11
CA TYR A 122 -1.42 5.43 3.44
C TYR A 122 -0.29 5.81 4.43
N THR A 123 0.82 6.34 3.90
CA THR A 123 1.96 6.82 4.67
C THR A 123 1.86 8.33 4.95
N ALA A 124 1.12 9.06 4.11
CA ALA A 124 0.84 10.47 4.34
C ALA A 124 -0.15 10.68 5.49
N ILE A 125 0.12 11.69 6.33
CA ILE A 125 -0.78 12.20 7.36
C ILE A 125 -1.18 13.65 7.03
N PRO A 126 -2.35 14.11 7.47
CA PRO A 126 -2.71 15.53 7.35
C PRO A 126 -1.76 16.42 8.15
N THR A 127 -1.29 17.50 7.54
CA THR A 127 -0.41 18.50 8.16
C THR A 127 -0.87 19.91 7.80
N SER A 128 -0.63 20.90 8.68
CA SER A 128 -1.09 22.28 8.49
C SER A 128 0.00 23.35 8.57
N TYR A 129 1.26 22.97 8.83
CA TYR A 129 2.38 23.92 8.86
C TYR A 129 2.65 24.54 7.47
N GLN A 130 3.18 25.75 7.46
CA GLN A 130 3.52 26.52 6.25
C GLN A 130 5.02 26.87 6.18
N SER A 131 5.79 26.65 7.26
CA SER A 131 7.23 26.86 7.31
C SER A 131 7.97 25.71 8.01
N ILE A 132 9.30 25.69 7.91
CA ILE A 132 10.15 24.72 8.61
C ILE A 132 10.05 24.89 10.13
N GLU A 133 9.92 26.12 10.62
CA GLU A 133 9.76 26.41 12.05
C GLU A 133 8.42 25.87 12.58
N GLU A 134 7.33 26.10 11.85
CA GLU A 134 6.01 25.55 12.19
C GLU A 134 6.00 24.02 12.11
N MET A 135 6.69 23.44 11.12
CA MET A 135 6.88 22.00 10.99
C MET A 135 7.66 21.43 12.19
N ASP A 136 8.70 22.11 12.68
CA ASP A 136 9.47 21.70 13.86
C ASP A 136 8.60 21.70 15.14
N ILE A 137 7.66 22.64 15.26
CA ILE A 137 6.68 22.68 16.36
C ILE A 137 5.72 21.49 16.24
N PHE A 138 5.11 21.31 15.06
CA PHE A 138 4.22 20.18 14.78
C PHE A 138 4.90 18.85 15.09
N ALA A 139 6.14 18.66 14.63
CA ALA A 139 6.87 17.42 14.82
C ALA A 139 7.23 17.16 16.28
N LYS A 140 7.51 18.18 17.10
CA LYS A 140 7.74 17.99 18.54
C LYS A 140 6.50 17.47 19.26
N GLU A 141 5.31 17.92 18.86
CA GLU A 141 4.05 17.44 19.41
C GLU A 141 3.67 16.05 18.86
N TYR A 142 3.99 15.79 17.59
CA TYR A 142 3.66 14.52 16.93
C TYR A 142 4.60 13.38 17.35
N ASN A 143 5.91 13.63 17.42
CA ASN A 143 6.97 12.64 17.65
C ASN A 143 7.08 12.27 19.14
N GLN A 144 5.97 11.77 19.67
CA GLN A 144 5.84 11.23 21.01
C GLN A 144 5.77 9.71 20.91
N SER A 145 6.80 9.06 21.43
CA SER A 145 6.98 7.62 21.24
C SER A 145 5.79 6.85 21.80
N ASP A 146 5.18 6.05 20.94
CA ASP A 146 3.98 5.29 21.27
C ASP A 146 3.99 3.98 20.46
N PRO A 147 4.44 2.88 21.09
CA PRO A 147 4.47 1.56 20.43
C PRO A 147 3.12 1.10 19.89
N ALA A 148 2.00 1.59 20.45
CA ALA A 148 0.67 1.24 19.97
C ALA A 148 0.34 1.87 18.61
N LYS A 149 1.14 2.85 18.15
CA LYS A 149 1.02 3.46 16.82
C LYS A 149 1.87 2.78 15.76
N TRP A 150 2.75 1.86 16.13
CA TRP A 150 3.54 1.12 15.15
C TRP A 150 2.64 0.13 14.40
N GLU A 151 2.62 0.22 13.08
CA GLU A 151 1.75 -0.60 12.24
C GLU A 151 2.60 -1.50 11.36
N GLU A 152 2.41 -2.82 11.44
CA GLU A 152 3.09 -3.73 10.53
C GLU A 152 2.52 -3.57 9.12
N ARG A 153 3.40 -3.53 8.11
CA ARG A 153 3.04 -3.37 6.70
C ARG A 153 3.66 -4.46 5.85
N ILE A 154 3.06 -4.70 4.69
CA ILE A 154 3.68 -5.55 3.66
C ILE A 154 4.68 -4.78 2.79
N LYS A 155 4.61 -3.44 2.83
CA LYS A 155 5.42 -2.51 2.04
C LYS A 155 5.68 -1.23 2.84
N LEU A 156 6.91 -0.73 2.76
CA LEU A 156 7.36 0.60 3.16
C LEU A 156 7.83 1.38 1.92
N LEU A 157 8.02 2.69 2.06
CA LEU A 157 8.44 3.55 0.95
C LEU A 157 9.89 4.00 1.09
N GLY A 158 10.61 4.05 -0.03
CA GLY A 158 12.05 4.31 -0.10
C GLY A 158 12.51 5.72 0.30
N PHE A 159 11.60 6.66 0.57
CA PHE A 159 11.99 8.03 0.94
C PHE A 159 12.74 8.11 2.28
N CYS A 160 12.47 7.16 3.18
CA CYS A 160 13.16 6.98 4.46
C CYS A 160 12.96 5.55 4.95
N LEU A 161 13.97 4.69 4.73
CA LEU A 161 13.92 3.27 5.07
C LEU A 161 15.13 2.89 5.94
N LEU A 162 14.88 2.62 7.22
CA LEU A 162 15.90 2.17 8.18
C LEU A 162 15.85 0.66 8.30
N LEU A 163 16.98 -0.01 8.10
CA LEU A 163 17.09 -1.46 8.21
C LEU A 163 18.28 -1.88 9.06
N LYS A 164 18.21 -3.08 9.64
CA LYS A 164 19.35 -3.71 10.30
C LYS A 164 20.39 -4.12 9.26
N ARG A 165 21.67 -4.02 9.61
CA ARG A 165 22.76 -4.50 8.76
C ARG A 165 22.60 -5.98 8.40
N GLU A 166 22.21 -6.83 9.36
CA GLU A 166 22.00 -8.27 9.12
C GLU A 166 20.93 -8.54 8.05
N VAL A 167 19.93 -7.66 7.94
CA VAL A 167 18.87 -7.78 6.93
C VAL A 167 19.48 -7.52 5.55
N PHE A 168 20.23 -6.43 5.40
CA PHE A 168 20.96 -6.13 4.17
C PHE A 168 21.94 -7.24 3.79
N GLU A 169 22.73 -7.75 4.75
CA GLU A 169 23.68 -8.85 4.50
C GLU A 169 22.99 -10.14 4.05
N ASN A 170 21.76 -10.39 4.53
CA ASN A 170 20.97 -11.55 4.13
C ASN A 170 20.34 -11.37 2.75
N ILE A 171 19.69 -10.23 2.49
CA ILE A 171 18.91 -10.06 1.27
C ILE A 171 19.72 -9.51 0.11
N GLY A 172 20.82 -8.79 0.36
CA GLY A 172 21.70 -8.17 -0.65
C GLY A 172 21.25 -6.79 -1.12
N TRP A 173 21.77 -6.38 -2.28
CA TRP A 173 21.61 -5.04 -2.87
C TRP A 173 20.20 -4.74 -3.38
N LEU A 174 19.88 -3.45 -3.56
CA LEU A 174 18.71 -3.03 -4.34
C LEU A 174 18.85 -3.52 -5.78
N ASP A 175 17.73 -3.85 -6.39
CA ASP A 175 17.72 -4.42 -7.73
C ASP A 175 17.74 -3.33 -8.81
N GLU A 176 18.86 -3.23 -9.51
CA GLU A 176 19.10 -2.20 -10.53
C GLU A 176 18.20 -2.34 -11.77
N ARG A 177 17.45 -3.44 -11.91
CA ARG A 177 16.40 -3.58 -12.95
C ARG A 177 15.36 -2.47 -12.89
N PHE A 178 15.13 -1.89 -11.72
CA PHE A 178 14.14 -0.82 -11.51
C PHE A 178 14.68 0.59 -11.79
N SER A 179 15.88 0.71 -12.37
CA SER A 179 16.43 2.02 -12.78
C SER A 179 15.55 2.73 -13.83
N PRO A 180 15.45 4.07 -13.80
CA PRO A 180 16.16 5.00 -12.90
C PRO A 180 15.56 5.12 -11.48
N GLY A 181 14.50 4.40 -11.15
CA GLY A 181 13.88 4.34 -9.81
C GLY A 181 12.38 4.01 -9.88
N ASN A 182 11.74 3.91 -8.72
CA ASN A 182 10.40 3.36 -8.46
C ASN A 182 10.34 1.83 -8.61
N PHE A 183 9.70 1.16 -7.63
CA PHE A 183 9.57 -0.30 -7.45
C PHE A 183 10.82 -1.01 -6.90
N GLU A 184 11.97 -0.35 -6.76
CA GLU A 184 13.09 -0.93 -6.02
C GLU A 184 12.78 -1.11 -4.53
N ASP A 185 11.99 -0.21 -3.94
CA ASP A 185 11.55 -0.27 -2.55
C ASP A 185 10.45 -1.33 -2.36
N ASP A 186 9.51 -1.46 -3.31
CA ASP A 186 8.59 -2.60 -3.40
C ASP A 186 9.34 -3.93 -3.41
N ASP A 187 10.33 -4.06 -4.30
CA ASP A 187 11.15 -5.26 -4.44
C ASP A 187 11.87 -5.60 -3.15
N TYR A 188 12.48 -4.58 -2.53
CA TYR A 188 13.22 -4.73 -1.31
C TYR A 188 12.30 -5.15 -0.16
N CYS A 189 11.10 -4.58 -0.05
CA CYS A 189 10.09 -5.00 0.92
C CYS A 189 9.69 -6.47 0.76
N VAL A 190 9.47 -6.93 -0.48
CA VAL A 190 9.19 -8.34 -0.75
C VAL A 190 10.36 -9.22 -0.30
N ARG A 191 11.60 -8.87 -0.63
CA ARG A 191 12.80 -9.65 -0.23
C ARG A 191 13.00 -9.69 1.28
N ILE A 192 12.83 -8.57 1.98
CA ILE A 192 12.90 -8.51 3.45
C ILE A 192 11.88 -9.48 4.06
N ARG A 193 10.64 -9.46 3.56
CA ARG A 193 9.56 -10.34 4.05
C ARG A 193 9.80 -11.80 3.73
N SER A 194 10.24 -12.12 2.51
CA SER A 194 10.58 -13.48 2.10
C SER A 194 11.75 -14.07 2.91
N ALA A 195 12.62 -13.22 3.46
CA ALA A 195 13.66 -13.62 4.40
C ALA A 195 13.16 -13.81 5.85
N GLY A 196 11.86 -13.68 6.12
CA GLY A 196 11.24 -13.91 7.42
C GLY A 196 11.14 -12.69 8.32
N TYR A 197 11.50 -11.50 7.81
CA TYR A 197 11.43 -10.27 8.59
C TYR A 197 10.10 -9.52 8.39
N ARG A 198 9.75 -8.71 9.39
CA ARG A 198 8.58 -7.82 9.44
C ARG A 198 9.00 -6.40 9.08
N LEU A 199 8.06 -5.65 8.50
CA LEU A 199 8.22 -4.24 8.18
C LEU A 199 7.29 -3.40 9.04
N MET A 200 7.79 -2.33 9.65
CA MET A 200 6.96 -1.47 10.52
C MET A 200 6.91 -0.03 10.03
N LEU A 201 5.69 0.50 9.93
CA LEU A 201 5.44 1.92 9.77
C LEU A 201 5.33 2.56 11.16
N CYS A 202 6.27 3.44 11.50
CA CYS A 202 6.30 4.17 12.76
C CYS A 202 5.38 5.40 12.69
N LYS A 203 4.09 5.22 12.99
CA LYS A 203 3.12 6.34 12.99
C LYS A 203 3.23 7.27 14.21
N ASP A 204 4.22 7.05 15.07
CA ASP A 204 4.66 7.99 16.10
C ASP A 204 5.85 8.84 15.65
N THR A 205 6.29 8.70 14.38
CA THR A 205 7.47 9.37 13.84
C THR A 205 7.15 10.02 12.51
N PHE A 206 7.24 11.35 12.47
CA PHE A 206 6.99 12.16 11.28
C PHE A 206 8.28 12.75 10.72
N ILE A 207 8.44 12.73 9.40
CA ILE A 207 9.40 13.58 8.68
C ILE A 207 8.72 14.29 7.50
N HIS A 208 9.27 15.40 7.06
CA HIS A 208 8.77 16.09 5.86
C HIS A 208 9.38 15.50 4.60
N HIS A 209 8.57 15.38 3.56
CA HIS A 209 8.98 14.99 2.22
C HIS A 209 8.37 15.97 1.22
N PHE A 210 9.22 16.63 0.43
CA PHE A 210 8.76 17.56 -0.60
C PHE A 210 8.03 16.79 -1.71
N GLY A 211 8.57 15.62 -2.10
CA GLY A 211 7.97 14.69 -3.03
C GLY A 211 8.13 15.10 -4.50
N SER A 212 8.50 14.13 -5.33
CA SER A 212 8.54 14.24 -6.80
C SER A 212 9.30 15.47 -7.36
N ALA A 213 10.27 15.99 -6.61
CA ALA A 213 11.11 17.13 -7.03
C ALA A 213 11.88 16.89 -8.34
N SER A 214 12.15 15.63 -8.68
CA SER A 214 12.91 15.22 -9.86
C SER A 214 12.05 14.69 -11.02
N PHE A 215 10.79 14.30 -10.78
CA PHE A 215 9.94 13.66 -11.80
C PHE A 215 8.72 14.50 -12.24
N ASN A 216 8.46 15.64 -11.59
CA ASN A 216 7.37 16.55 -11.95
C ASN A 216 7.60 17.32 -13.27
N GLU A 217 8.79 17.23 -13.88
CA GLU A 217 9.11 17.94 -15.11
C GLU A 217 8.47 17.29 -16.36
N ASN A 218 8.10 16.00 -16.30
CA ASN A 218 7.39 15.32 -17.39
C ASN A 218 6.46 14.19 -16.91
N PRO A 219 5.17 14.50 -16.64
CA PRO A 219 4.19 13.52 -16.16
C PRO A 219 3.98 12.31 -17.07
N SER A 220 4.11 12.49 -18.39
CA SER A 220 3.94 11.40 -19.35
C SER A 220 5.09 10.40 -19.30
N ALA A 221 6.33 10.89 -19.20
CA ALA A 221 7.50 10.05 -19.04
C ALA A 221 7.47 9.29 -17.70
N PHE A 222 7.04 9.95 -16.63
CA PHE A 222 6.88 9.32 -15.32
C PHE A 222 5.82 8.19 -15.35
N SER A 223 4.66 8.44 -15.96
CA SER A 223 3.62 7.41 -16.12
C SER A 223 4.12 6.20 -16.92
N ASN A 224 4.86 6.43 -18.00
CA ASN A 224 5.46 5.35 -18.79
C ASN A 224 6.50 4.55 -17.99
N LEU A 225 7.34 5.24 -17.20
CA LEU A 225 8.32 4.59 -16.31
C LEU A 225 7.62 3.72 -15.27
N MET A 226 6.58 4.23 -14.62
CA MET A 226 5.79 3.47 -13.64
C MET A 226 5.19 2.21 -14.28
N ALA A 227 4.60 2.33 -15.46
CA ALA A 227 4.03 1.19 -16.18
C ALA A 227 5.10 0.16 -16.62
N GLU A 228 6.30 0.60 -17.00
CA GLU A 228 7.40 -0.29 -17.35
C GLU A 228 7.93 -1.03 -16.12
N ASN A 229 8.20 -0.31 -15.02
CA ASN A 229 8.73 -0.91 -13.80
C ASN A 229 7.70 -1.81 -13.10
N GLU A 230 6.39 -1.49 -13.19
CA GLU A 230 5.33 -2.40 -12.72
C GLU A 230 5.37 -3.74 -13.49
N LYS A 231 5.62 -3.72 -14.81
CA LYS A 231 5.79 -4.95 -15.60
C LYS A 231 7.04 -5.71 -15.19
N LYS A 232 8.17 -5.02 -14.96
CA LYS A 232 9.40 -5.66 -14.45
C LYS A 232 9.16 -6.32 -13.09
N PHE A 233 8.45 -5.64 -12.20
CA PHE A 233 8.08 -6.16 -10.89
C PHE A 233 7.19 -7.39 -11.04
N THR A 234 6.11 -7.28 -11.83
CA THR A 234 5.17 -8.37 -12.07
C THR A 234 5.85 -9.59 -12.69
N HIS A 235 6.79 -9.37 -13.62
CA HIS A 235 7.57 -10.44 -14.21
C HIS A 235 8.51 -11.11 -13.18
N LYS A 236 9.13 -10.33 -12.29
CA LYS A 236 10.03 -10.84 -11.24
C LYS A 236 9.27 -11.64 -10.18
N TRP A 237 8.12 -11.16 -9.74
CA TRP A 237 7.42 -11.67 -8.56
C TRP A 237 6.14 -12.46 -8.86
N GLY A 238 5.67 -12.46 -10.11
CA GLY A 238 4.49 -13.22 -10.51
C GLY A 238 3.15 -12.58 -10.14
N PHE A 239 3.12 -11.42 -9.48
CA PHE A 239 1.90 -10.71 -9.11
C PHE A 239 2.00 -9.19 -9.34
N ASN A 240 0.85 -8.53 -9.52
CA ASN A 240 0.79 -7.08 -9.69
C ASN A 240 0.95 -6.37 -8.32
N PRO A 241 1.92 -5.45 -8.17
CA PRO A 241 2.22 -4.82 -6.88
C PRO A 241 1.08 -3.93 -6.38
N SER A 242 0.42 -3.22 -7.28
CA SER A 242 -0.66 -2.27 -6.97
C SER A 242 -1.93 -3.00 -6.49
N TYR A 243 -2.32 -4.06 -7.20
CA TYR A 243 -3.49 -4.87 -6.87
C TYR A 243 -3.25 -5.74 -5.64
N SER A 244 -2.21 -6.57 -5.64
CA SER A 244 -1.98 -7.57 -4.58
C SER A 244 -1.56 -6.95 -3.24
N SER A 245 -1.16 -5.67 -3.22
CA SER A 245 -0.81 -4.96 -1.99
C SER A 245 -1.88 -3.99 -1.50
N TYR A 246 -3.02 -3.88 -2.20
CA TYR A 246 -4.06 -2.92 -1.87
C TYR A 246 -4.78 -3.27 -0.56
N ILE A 247 -5.07 -2.26 0.27
CA ILE A 247 -5.72 -2.44 1.56
C ILE A 247 -7.19 -2.05 1.46
N ARG A 248 -8.10 -3.03 1.63
CA ARG A 248 -9.55 -2.85 1.54
C ARG A 248 -10.16 -2.22 2.80
N THR A 249 -9.69 -1.03 3.20
CA THR A 249 -10.22 -0.32 4.37
C THR A 249 -11.73 -0.04 4.27
N ASP A 250 -12.23 0.06 3.05
CA ASP A 250 -13.64 0.22 2.73
C ASP A 250 -14.48 -0.99 3.18
N ILE A 251 -14.04 -2.21 2.87
CA ILE A 251 -14.70 -3.46 3.30
C ILE A 251 -14.45 -3.71 4.80
N LEU A 252 -13.22 -3.52 5.29
CA LEU A 252 -12.89 -3.78 6.69
C LEU A 252 -13.72 -2.93 7.66
N SER A 253 -14.22 -1.77 7.21
CA SER A 253 -15.12 -0.92 8.00
C SER A 253 -16.46 -1.57 8.40
N PHE A 254 -16.84 -2.71 7.81
CA PHE A 254 -18.02 -3.48 8.22
C PHE A 254 -17.78 -4.46 9.36
N ILE A 255 -16.51 -4.68 9.74
CA ILE A 255 -16.16 -5.55 10.85
C ILE A 255 -16.42 -4.78 12.15
N ASP A 256 -17.33 -5.30 12.95
CA ASP A 256 -17.75 -4.71 14.21
C ASP A 256 -17.66 -5.78 15.29
N ARG A 257 -16.45 -5.92 15.85
CA ARG A 257 -16.13 -6.83 16.93
C ARG A 257 -15.36 -6.09 18.03
N PRO A 258 -15.47 -6.52 19.29
CA PRO A 258 -14.55 -6.07 20.33
C PRO A 258 -13.10 -6.48 19.99
N LYS A 259 -12.14 -5.57 20.21
CA LYS A 259 -10.72 -5.81 19.88
C LYS A 259 -10.05 -6.90 20.73
N ASP A 260 -10.63 -7.16 21.89
CA ASP A 260 -10.22 -8.15 22.89
C ASP A 260 -10.93 -9.49 22.75
N MET A 261 -11.74 -9.68 21.70
CA MET A 261 -12.42 -10.94 21.42
C MET A 261 -11.84 -11.64 20.18
N PRO A 262 -11.48 -12.93 20.26
CA PRO A 262 -11.04 -13.67 19.10
C PRO A 262 -12.20 -13.93 18.14
N PHE A 263 -11.91 -13.84 16.84
CA PHE A 263 -12.83 -14.20 15.76
C PHE A 263 -12.02 -14.68 14.56
N ARG A 264 -12.67 -15.37 13.62
CA ARG A 264 -12.03 -15.92 12.43
C ARG A 264 -12.54 -15.23 11.18
N ILE A 265 -11.63 -14.92 10.27
CA ILE A 265 -11.95 -14.36 8.96
C ILE A 265 -11.30 -15.16 7.85
N LEU A 266 -12.02 -15.29 6.74
CA LEU A 266 -11.48 -15.76 5.46
C LEU A 266 -11.53 -14.59 4.47
N GLU A 267 -10.44 -14.30 3.78
CA GLU A 267 -10.46 -13.41 2.61
C GLU A 267 -10.15 -14.23 1.35
N VAL A 268 -11.10 -14.29 0.42
CA VAL A 268 -10.92 -14.89 -0.90
C VAL A 268 -10.43 -13.81 -1.86
N GLY A 269 -9.37 -14.10 -2.62
CA GLY A 269 -8.64 -13.10 -3.39
C GLY A 269 -7.79 -12.19 -2.50
N CYS A 270 -7.13 -12.74 -1.47
CA CYS A 270 -6.43 -11.95 -0.46
C CYS A 270 -5.13 -11.27 -0.95
N GLY A 271 -4.71 -11.51 -2.20
CA GLY A 271 -3.46 -10.98 -2.75
C GLY A 271 -2.27 -11.35 -1.87
N CYS A 272 -1.44 -10.36 -1.53
CA CYS A 272 -0.29 -10.53 -0.63
C CYS A 272 -0.67 -10.37 0.87
N GLY A 273 -1.95 -10.34 1.21
CA GLY A 273 -2.46 -10.29 2.59
C GLY A 273 -2.48 -8.90 3.22
N ALA A 274 -2.52 -7.83 2.42
CA ALA A 274 -2.46 -6.44 2.93
C ALA A 274 -3.64 -6.09 3.85
N SER A 275 -4.86 -6.46 3.44
CA SER A 275 -6.09 -6.30 4.24
C SER A 275 -6.06 -7.18 5.50
N LEU A 276 -5.64 -8.44 5.39
CA LEU A 276 -5.48 -9.36 6.54
C LEU A 276 -4.50 -8.81 7.57
N LEU A 277 -3.35 -8.27 7.13
CA LEU A 277 -2.37 -7.66 8.03
C LEU A 277 -2.92 -6.40 8.69
N LYS A 278 -3.64 -5.55 7.94
CA LYS A 278 -4.33 -4.39 8.50
C LYS A 278 -5.30 -4.81 9.60
N LEU A 279 -6.06 -5.88 9.38
CA LEU A 279 -6.95 -6.44 10.39
C LEU A 279 -6.18 -6.97 11.60
N LYS A 280 -5.04 -7.64 11.42
CA LYS A 280 -4.21 -8.12 12.53
C LYS A 280 -3.73 -6.99 13.45
N ASN A 281 -3.34 -5.87 12.84
CA ASN A 281 -2.90 -4.68 13.57
C ASN A 281 -4.04 -4.10 14.43
N GLU A 282 -5.28 -4.15 13.95
CA GLU A 282 -6.44 -3.59 14.66
C GLU A 282 -7.07 -4.55 15.67
N TYR A 283 -6.99 -5.86 15.39
CA TYR A 283 -7.57 -6.95 16.16
C TYR A 283 -6.49 -8.01 16.45
N PRO A 284 -5.68 -7.84 17.51
CA PRO A 284 -4.53 -8.73 17.76
C PRO A 284 -4.91 -10.21 17.94
N LEU A 285 -6.13 -10.51 18.37
CA LEU A 285 -6.64 -11.87 18.59
C LEU A 285 -7.37 -12.48 17.39
N VAL A 286 -7.45 -11.79 16.24
CA VAL A 286 -8.05 -12.36 15.03
C VAL A 286 -7.21 -13.51 14.49
N GLU A 287 -7.89 -14.58 14.07
CA GLU A 287 -7.31 -15.66 13.28
C GLU A 287 -7.61 -15.41 11.79
N LEU A 288 -6.56 -15.40 10.97
CA LEU A 288 -6.61 -14.98 9.58
C LEU A 288 -6.47 -16.17 8.65
N TYR A 289 -7.38 -16.27 7.69
CA TYR A 289 -7.37 -17.28 6.64
C TYR A 289 -7.50 -16.60 5.28
N GLY A 290 -6.91 -17.20 4.25
CA GLY A 290 -6.94 -16.68 2.89
C GLY A 290 -7.08 -17.77 1.84
N ILE A 291 -7.72 -17.45 0.72
CA ILE A 291 -7.66 -18.22 -0.52
C ILE A 291 -7.20 -17.28 -1.63
N GLU A 292 -6.14 -17.63 -2.34
CA GLU A 292 -5.59 -16.78 -3.40
C GLU A 292 -5.27 -17.60 -4.66
N LEU A 293 -5.77 -17.12 -5.81
CA LEU A 293 -5.59 -17.78 -7.10
C LEU A 293 -4.14 -17.69 -7.59
N ASN A 294 -3.48 -16.56 -7.36
CA ASN A 294 -2.09 -16.35 -7.72
C ASN A 294 -1.14 -16.96 -6.68
N GLU A 295 -0.48 -18.05 -7.02
CA GLU A 295 0.42 -18.78 -6.12
C GLU A 295 1.53 -17.90 -5.51
N SER A 296 2.08 -16.96 -6.29
CA SER A 296 3.15 -16.08 -5.80
C SER A 296 2.63 -15.07 -4.77
N ALA A 297 1.43 -14.50 -4.98
CA ALA A 297 0.78 -13.64 -3.99
C ALA A 297 0.37 -14.43 -2.74
N ALA A 298 -0.17 -15.64 -2.93
CA ALA A 298 -0.53 -16.57 -1.85
C ALA A 298 0.67 -16.87 -0.94
N CYS A 299 1.84 -17.11 -1.52
CA CYS A 299 3.09 -17.31 -0.78
C CYS A 299 3.44 -16.11 0.11
N MET A 300 3.26 -14.88 -0.40
CA MET A 300 3.49 -13.66 0.38
C MET A 300 2.46 -13.45 1.50
N ALA A 301 1.20 -13.84 1.26
CA ALA A 301 0.13 -13.76 2.26
C ALA A 301 0.28 -14.83 3.36
N ALA A 302 0.84 -16.00 3.02
CA ALA A 302 1.11 -17.09 3.98
C ALA A 302 2.11 -16.71 5.09
N LEU A 303 2.88 -15.64 4.89
CA LEU A 303 3.74 -15.06 5.94
C LEU A 303 2.94 -14.41 7.08
N ILE A 304 1.64 -14.14 6.88
CA ILE A 304 0.77 -13.38 7.79
C ILE A 304 -0.42 -14.22 8.28
N ALA A 305 -0.94 -15.10 7.41
CA ALA A 305 -2.21 -15.80 7.59
C ALA A 305 -2.10 -17.27 7.15
N ASN A 306 -3.09 -18.09 7.51
CA ASN A 306 -3.23 -19.44 6.96
C ASN A 306 -3.83 -19.35 5.55
N VAL A 307 -3.01 -19.48 4.50
CA VAL A 307 -3.41 -19.23 3.11
C VAL A 307 -3.30 -20.48 2.27
N GLU A 308 -4.38 -20.79 1.55
CA GLU A 308 -4.41 -21.83 0.52
C GLU A 308 -4.36 -21.18 -0.87
N SER A 309 -3.52 -21.71 -1.76
CA SER A 309 -3.52 -21.27 -3.16
C SER A 309 -4.48 -22.11 -3.99
N GLY A 310 -5.39 -21.47 -4.71
CA GLY A 310 -6.31 -22.16 -5.61
C GLY A 310 -7.49 -21.31 -6.08
N ASN A 311 -8.25 -21.87 -7.04
CA ASN A 311 -9.48 -21.27 -7.53
C ASN A 311 -10.64 -21.61 -6.58
N ILE A 312 -11.30 -20.59 -6.03
CA ILE A 312 -12.45 -20.76 -5.13
C ILE A 312 -13.61 -21.57 -5.74
N GLU A 313 -13.75 -21.59 -7.08
CA GLU A 313 -14.81 -22.39 -7.73
C GLU A 313 -14.54 -23.90 -7.69
N THR A 314 -13.26 -24.31 -7.57
CA THR A 314 -12.84 -25.71 -7.72
C THR A 314 -12.06 -26.25 -6.52
N ILE A 315 -11.57 -25.39 -5.63
CA ILE A 315 -10.85 -25.80 -4.42
C ILE A 315 -11.80 -26.52 -3.46
N GLU A 316 -11.29 -27.56 -2.80
CA GLU A 316 -12.01 -28.23 -1.74
C GLU A 316 -11.90 -27.42 -0.46
N LEU A 317 -13.03 -26.86 0.01
CA LEU A 317 -13.08 -26.13 1.27
C LEU A 317 -13.00 -27.11 2.44
N THR A 318 -11.81 -27.26 3.03
CA THR A 318 -11.56 -28.18 4.15
C THR A 318 -11.89 -27.61 5.54
N TYR A 319 -12.49 -26.42 5.59
CA TYR A 319 -12.86 -25.75 6.83
C TYR A 319 -14.06 -26.42 7.51
N PRO A 320 -14.10 -26.45 8.87
CA PRO A 320 -15.27 -26.92 9.59
C PRO A 320 -16.54 -26.09 9.28
N GLU A 321 -17.71 -26.69 9.49
CA GLU A 321 -18.97 -25.93 9.50
C GLU A 321 -18.95 -24.87 10.62
N GLN A 322 -19.59 -23.72 10.36
CA GLN A 322 -19.70 -22.61 11.33
C GLN A 322 -18.36 -22.14 11.92
N PHE A 323 -17.33 -22.09 11.10
CA PHE A 323 -15.97 -21.78 11.51
C PHE A 323 -15.66 -20.27 11.49
N PHE A 324 -16.09 -19.57 10.45
CA PHE A 324 -15.77 -18.16 10.22
C PHE A 324 -16.84 -17.21 10.77
N ASP A 325 -16.40 -16.09 11.33
CA ASP A 325 -17.28 -14.97 11.70
C ASP A 325 -17.53 -14.05 10.49
N TYR A 326 -16.51 -13.89 9.64
CA TYR A 326 -16.57 -13.10 8.43
C TYR A 326 -15.93 -13.84 7.25
N ILE A 327 -16.50 -13.69 6.06
CA ILE A 327 -15.86 -14.09 4.80
C ILE A 327 -15.86 -12.88 3.86
N ILE A 328 -14.68 -12.47 3.39
CA ILE A 328 -14.49 -11.32 2.49
C ILE A 328 -14.35 -11.81 1.05
N LEU A 329 -15.09 -11.17 0.15
CA LEU A 329 -15.08 -11.33 -1.31
C LEU A 329 -14.94 -9.95 -1.96
N GLY A 330 -13.74 -9.38 -1.93
CA GLY A 330 -13.47 -8.05 -2.45
C GLY A 330 -13.17 -8.07 -3.95
N ASP A 331 -14.15 -7.72 -4.79
CA ASP A 331 -14.03 -7.74 -6.26
C ASP A 331 -13.67 -9.16 -6.77
N VAL A 332 -14.48 -10.13 -6.34
CA VAL A 332 -14.30 -11.57 -6.67
C VAL A 332 -15.47 -12.10 -7.48
N LEU A 333 -16.70 -11.80 -7.06
CA LEU A 333 -17.93 -12.46 -7.54
C LEU A 333 -18.18 -12.23 -9.04
N GLU A 334 -17.74 -11.10 -9.57
CA GLU A 334 -17.82 -10.70 -10.97
C GLU A 334 -16.86 -11.47 -11.90
N HIS A 335 -15.84 -12.09 -11.33
CA HIS A 335 -14.86 -12.93 -12.03
C HIS A 335 -15.24 -14.42 -12.01
N LEU A 336 -16.26 -14.82 -11.23
CA LEU A 336 -16.66 -16.23 -11.10
C LEU A 336 -17.65 -16.65 -12.17
N TYR A 337 -17.51 -17.88 -12.68
CA TYR A 337 -18.51 -18.46 -13.56
C TYR A 337 -19.79 -18.79 -12.80
N ASP A 338 -19.72 -19.35 -11.60
CA ASP A 338 -20.88 -19.67 -10.74
C ASP A 338 -20.75 -19.07 -9.33
N PRO A 339 -20.98 -17.74 -9.18
CA PRO A 339 -20.94 -17.08 -7.88
C PRO A 339 -22.02 -17.57 -6.92
N TRP A 340 -23.16 -18.10 -7.42
CA TRP A 340 -24.22 -18.65 -6.58
C TRP A 340 -23.76 -19.91 -5.85
N LYS A 341 -23.11 -20.83 -6.57
CA LYS A 341 -22.53 -22.03 -5.96
C LYS A 341 -21.46 -21.66 -4.94
N VAL A 342 -20.54 -20.74 -5.27
CA VAL A 342 -19.48 -20.32 -4.33
C VAL A 342 -20.08 -19.72 -3.06
N LEU A 343 -21.05 -18.80 -3.17
CA LEU A 343 -21.74 -18.24 -2.00
C LEU A 343 -22.45 -19.31 -1.17
N THR A 344 -23.07 -20.29 -1.82
CA THR A 344 -23.74 -21.41 -1.15
C THR A 344 -22.74 -22.29 -0.40
N ASP A 345 -21.59 -22.61 -1.00
CA ASP A 345 -20.58 -23.48 -0.39
C ASP A 345 -19.86 -22.79 0.78
N ILE A 346 -19.44 -21.52 0.62
CA ILE A 346 -18.80 -20.78 1.72
C ILE A 346 -19.78 -20.50 2.87
N SER A 347 -21.09 -20.39 2.58
CA SER A 347 -22.08 -20.16 3.63
C SER A 347 -22.04 -21.25 4.69
N ARG A 348 -21.74 -22.51 4.33
CA ARG A 348 -21.62 -23.64 5.28
C ARG A 348 -20.56 -23.40 6.35
N CYS A 349 -19.46 -22.76 5.96
CA CYS A 349 -18.31 -22.46 6.81
C CYS A 349 -18.53 -21.21 7.68
N LEU A 350 -19.56 -20.42 7.43
CA LEU A 350 -19.85 -19.17 8.15
C LEU A 350 -20.67 -19.46 9.41
N LYS A 351 -20.47 -18.80 10.54
CA LYS A 351 -21.32 -18.98 11.73
C LYS A 351 -22.77 -18.54 11.48
N GLU A 352 -23.71 -18.95 12.32
CA GLU A 352 -25.12 -18.51 12.27
C GLU A 352 -25.21 -16.96 12.23
N GLU A 353 -24.52 -16.27 13.14
CA GLU A 353 -24.45 -14.79 13.13
C GLU A 353 -23.33 -14.22 12.23
N GLY A 354 -22.72 -15.06 11.39
CA GLY A 354 -21.60 -14.68 10.54
C GLY A 354 -22.04 -13.85 9.33
N ASN A 355 -21.10 -13.09 8.75
CA ASN A 355 -21.38 -12.20 7.62
C ASN A 355 -20.45 -12.45 6.44
N VAL A 356 -20.99 -12.43 5.22
CA VAL A 356 -20.20 -12.21 4.01
C VAL A 356 -20.07 -10.71 3.78
N LEU A 357 -18.84 -10.26 3.53
CA LEU A 357 -18.53 -8.90 3.13
C LEU A 357 -18.06 -8.92 1.68
N ALA A 358 -18.71 -8.18 0.78
CA ALA A 358 -18.36 -8.20 -0.63
C ALA A 358 -18.24 -6.78 -1.21
N SER A 359 -17.41 -6.64 -2.23
CA SER A 359 -17.39 -5.47 -3.12
C SER A 359 -17.73 -5.94 -4.51
N ILE A 360 -18.74 -5.31 -5.13
CA ILE A 360 -19.26 -5.73 -6.42
C ILE A 360 -19.44 -4.50 -7.33
N PRO A 361 -18.78 -4.47 -8.50
CA PRO A 361 -18.95 -3.43 -9.51
C PRO A 361 -20.40 -3.28 -10.00
N ASN A 362 -20.79 -2.04 -10.28
CA ASN A 362 -22.13 -1.73 -10.77
C ASN A 362 -22.15 -1.43 -12.28
N VAL A 363 -22.80 -2.29 -13.07
CA VAL A 363 -22.92 -2.09 -14.52
C VAL A 363 -23.82 -0.91 -14.89
N MET A 364 -24.65 -0.42 -13.96
CA MET A 364 -25.49 0.77 -14.18
C MET A 364 -24.79 2.10 -13.92
N HIS A 365 -23.51 2.11 -13.56
CA HIS A 365 -22.82 3.38 -13.34
C HIS A 365 -22.94 4.28 -14.59
N PHE A 366 -23.25 5.57 -14.38
CA PHE A 366 -23.61 6.49 -15.46
C PHE A 366 -22.57 6.54 -16.58
N SER A 367 -21.28 6.37 -16.25
CA SER A 367 -20.20 6.39 -17.25
C SER A 367 -20.31 5.24 -18.23
N LEU A 368 -20.74 4.05 -17.80
CA LEU A 368 -20.95 2.90 -18.68
C LEU A 368 -22.17 3.10 -19.56
N ILE A 369 -23.27 3.60 -18.98
CA ILE A 369 -24.48 3.90 -19.75
C ILE A 369 -24.17 4.95 -20.82
N ARG A 370 -23.46 6.02 -20.45
CA ARG A 370 -23.02 7.05 -21.41
C ARG A 370 -22.17 6.45 -22.53
N ASN A 371 -21.18 5.64 -22.18
CA ASN A 371 -20.33 4.98 -23.17
C ASN A 371 -21.14 4.08 -24.10
N LEU A 372 -22.02 3.25 -23.54
CA LEU A 372 -22.88 2.34 -24.31
C LEU A 372 -23.79 3.10 -25.27
N LEU A 373 -24.42 4.20 -24.83
CA LEU A 373 -25.25 5.06 -25.70
C LEU A 373 -24.46 5.67 -26.86
N ASN A 374 -23.16 5.88 -26.67
CA ASN A 374 -22.26 6.37 -27.72
C ASN A 374 -21.59 5.23 -28.52
N GLY A 375 -22.01 3.98 -28.32
CA GLY A 375 -21.48 2.81 -29.03
C GLY A 375 -20.17 2.25 -28.48
N TYR A 376 -19.76 2.64 -27.28
CA TYR A 376 -18.52 2.20 -26.63
C TYR A 376 -18.80 1.15 -25.55
N TRP A 377 -18.22 -0.04 -25.72
CA TRP A 377 -18.16 -1.11 -24.71
C TRP A 377 -16.74 -1.68 -24.61
N THR A 378 -15.79 -0.78 -24.37
CA THR A 378 -14.36 -1.11 -24.45
C THR A 378 -13.87 -1.72 -23.14
N TYR A 379 -13.48 -2.99 -23.20
CA TYR A 379 -12.82 -3.69 -22.09
C TYR A 379 -11.47 -3.04 -21.74
N ARG A 380 -11.12 -3.10 -20.46
CA ARG A 380 -9.89 -2.53 -19.89
C ARG A 380 -9.14 -3.56 -19.06
N ASP A 381 -7.97 -3.19 -18.59
CA ASP A 381 -7.17 -3.99 -17.63
C ASP A 381 -7.63 -3.83 -16.17
N SER A 382 -8.55 -2.89 -15.91
CA SER A 382 -9.15 -2.66 -14.60
C SER A 382 -10.44 -1.83 -14.69
N GLY A 383 -11.24 -1.86 -13.62
CA GLY A 383 -12.48 -1.09 -13.45
C GLY A 383 -13.74 -1.83 -13.90
N LEU A 384 -14.86 -1.11 -14.09
CA LEU A 384 -16.17 -1.74 -14.31
C LEU A 384 -16.28 -2.68 -15.54
N LEU A 385 -15.47 -2.44 -16.58
CA LEU A 385 -15.34 -3.30 -17.76
C LEU A 385 -13.95 -3.94 -17.81
N ASP A 386 -13.44 -4.39 -16.67
CA ASP A 386 -12.28 -5.28 -16.65
C ASP A 386 -12.54 -6.48 -17.57
N ARG A 387 -11.56 -6.78 -18.43
CA ARG A 387 -11.64 -7.88 -19.40
C ARG A 387 -11.82 -9.27 -18.76
N THR A 388 -11.54 -9.38 -17.48
CA THR A 388 -11.69 -10.62 -16.70
C THR A 388 -13.07 -10.74 -16.06
N HIS A 389 -13.92 -9.71 -16.09
CA HIS A 389 -15.32 -9.82 -15.64
C HIS A 389 -16.11 -10.72 -16.58
N VAL A 390 -16.73 -11.76 -16.00
CA VAL A 390 -17.65 -12.67 -16.71
C VAL A 390 -19.10 -12.48 -16.25
N ARG A 391 -19.32 -11.70 -15.18
CA ARG A 391 -20.63 -11.30 -14.66
C ARG A 391 -20.72 -9.78 -14.52
N PHE A 392 -21.92 -9.25 -14.73
CA PHE A 392 -22.23 -7.84 -14.57
C PHE A 392 -23.48 -7.71 -13.70
N PHE A 393 -23.39 -6.89 -12.65
CA PHE A 393 -24.45 -6.79 -11.67
C PHE A 393 -25.05 -5.38 -11.61
N THR A 394 -26.36 -5.35 -11.39
CA THR A 394 -27.08 -4.18 -10.87
C THR A 394 -27.32 -4.39 -9.37
N PHE A 395 -27.70 -3.35 -8.63
CA PHE A 395 -28.04 -3.53 -7.21
C PHE A 395 -29.12 -4.59 -6.97
N TYR A 396 -30.14 -4.63 -7.84
CA TYR A 396 -31.20 -5.62 -7.75
C TYR A 396 -30.67 -7.05 -7.91
N GLU A 397 -29.81 -7.28 -8.91
CA GLU A 397 -29.21 -8.61 -9.14
C GLU A 397 -28.24 -9.01 -8.01
N ILE A 398 -27.55 -8.06 -7.37
CA ILE A 398 -26.75 -8.34 -6.17
C ILE A 398 -27.63 -8.85 -5.03
N CYS A 399 -28.70 -8.13 -4.70
CA CYS A 399 -29.62 -8.54 -3.64
C CYS A 399 -30.25 -9.91 -3.94
N LYS A 400 -30.59 -10.16 -5.20
CA LYS A 400 -31.12 -11.45 -5.65
C LYS A 400 -30.09 -12.57 -5.51
N LEU A 401 -28.85 -12.36 -5.94
CA LEU A 401 -27.72 -13.31 -5.81
C LEU A 401 -27.56 -13.78 -4.36
N PHE A 402 -27.46 -12.85 -3.41
CA PHE A 402 -27.31 -13.20 -1.98
C PHE A 402 -28.55 -13.91 -1.42
N LYS A 403 -29.76 -13.46 -1.80
CA LYS A 403 -30.99 -14.10 -1.34
C LYS A 403 -31.12 -15.54 -1.85
N GLU A 404 -30.78 -15.78 -3.12
CA GLU A 404 -30.80 -17.12 -3.72
C GLU A 404 -29.74 -18.05 -3.11
N ALA A 405 -28.61 -17.50 -2.65
CA ALA A 405 -27.59 -18.22 -1.90
C ALA A 405 -27.92 -18.40 -0.40
N GLY A 406 -29.10 -17.97 0.06
CA GLY A 406 -29.59 -18.23 1.42
C GLY A 406 -29.27 -17.16 2.47
N PHE A 407 -28.85 -15.96 2.07
CA PHE A 407 -28.62 -14.84 2.98
C PHE A 407 -29.91 -14.02 3.18
N GLU A 408 -30.24 -13.69 4.45
CA GLU A 408 -31.54 -13.09 4.78
C GLU A 408 -31.53 -11.57 4.85
N SER A 409 -30.40 -10.97 5.24
CA SER A 409 -30.25 -9.52 5.33
C SER A 409 -29.05 -9.06 4.51
N VAL A 410 -29.25 -8.01 3.72
CA VAL A 410 -28.22 -7.42 2.85
C VAL A 410 -28.18 -5.93 3.17
N ALA A 411 -27.18 -5.52 3.94
CA ALA A 411 -26.85 -4.11 4.13
C ALA A 411 -25.88 -3.68 3.03
N CYS A 412 -26.00 -2.42 2.58
CA CYS A 412 -25.24 -1.91 1.45
C CYS A 412 -24.72 -0.50 1.72
N LYS A 413 -23.47 -0.24 1.31
CA LYS A 413 -22.87 1.10 1.21
C LYS A 413 -22.44 1.37 -0.22
N LEU A 414 -22.69 2.59 -0.69
CA LEU A 414 -22.34 3.02 -2.04
C LEU A 414 -20.92 3.57 -2.05
N VAL A 415 -20.11 3.15 -3.02
CA VAL A 415 -18.87 3.83 -3.36
C VAL A 415 -19.16 4.73 -4.56
N VAL A 416 -19.02 6.03 -4.35
CA VAL A 416 -19.32 7.06 -5.34
C VAL A 416 -18.03 7.80 -5.66
N LEU A 417 -17.72 7.92 -6.95
CA LEU A 417 -16.59 8.72 -7.42
C LEU A 417 -16.95 10.21 -7.47
N THR A 418 -15.95 11.08 -7.59
CA THR A 418 -16.21 12.50 -7.81
C THR A 418 -16.81 12.70 -9.20
N ASN A 419 -18.01 13.27 -9.25
CA ASN A 419 -18.74 13.55 -10.48
C ASN A 419 -18.57 15.01 -10.89
N THR A 420 -18.47 15.29 -12.19
CA THR A 420 -18.52 16.66 -12.70
C THR A 420 -19.95 17.19 -12.74
N LYS A 421 -20.11 18.48 -13.07
CA LYS A 421 -21.44 19.07 -13.26
C LYS A 421 -22.17 18.44 -14.46
N GLU A 422 -21.42 18.12 -15.51
CA GLU A 422 -21.91 17.44 -16.70
C GLU A 422 -22.36 16.01 -16.36
N ASP A 423 -21.64 15.33 -15.46
CA ASP A 423 -22.02 14.01 -14.97
C ASP A 423 -23.35 14.03 -14.23
N GLU A 424 -23.53 14.96 -13.29
CA GLU A 424 -24.79 15.11 -12.56
C GLU A 424 -25.96 15.53 -13.46
N ALA A 425 -25.71 16.34 -14.49
CA ALA A 425 -26.72 16.69 -15.49
C ALA A 425 -27.18 15.44 -16.28
N PHE A 426 -26.23 14.64 -16.76
CA PHE A 426 -26.55 13.39 -17.46
C PHE A 426 -27.28 12.38 -16.56
N ILE A 427 -26.87 12.24 -15.30
CA ILE A 427 -27.58 11.39 -14.33
C ILE A 427 -29.03 11.86 -14.15
N LYS A 428 -29.25 13.17 -14.07
CA LYS A 428 -30.60 13.74 -13.96
C LYS A 428 -31.46 13.39 -15.18
N GLU A 429 -30.89 13.44 -16.39
CA GLU A 429 -31.56 12.98 -17.60
C GLU A 429 -31.91 11.50 -17.50
N LEU A 430 -30.97 10.62 -17.13
CA LEU A 430 -31.24 9.18 -16.94
C LEU A 430 -32.41 8.92 -15.97
N CYS A 431 -32.52 9.68 -14.89
CA CYS A 431 -33.63 9.59 -13.94
C CYS A 431 -34.99 9.97 -14.55
N GLN A 432 -35.04 10.84 -15.57
CA GLN A 432 -36.27 11.18 -16.28
C GLN A 432 -36.78 10.04 -17.16
N TRP A 433 -35.87 9.23 -17.72
CA TRP A 433 -36.20 8.06 -18.53
C TRP A 433 -36.53 6.82 -17.68
N SER A 434 -36.22 6.85 -16.40
CA SER A 434 -36.42 5.75 -15.46
C SER A 434 -37.27 6.19 -14.26
N HIS A 435 -36.67 6.31 -13.08
CA HIS A 435 -37.28 6.82 -11.86
C HIS A 435 -36.25 7.60 -11.04
N GLU A 436 -36.70 8.62 -10.30
CA GLU A 436 -35.81 9.46 -9.48
C GLU A 436 -35.03 8.65 -8.42
N ASN A 437 -35.62 7.57 -7.90
CA ASN A 437 -35.00 6.66 -6.94
C ASN A 437 -33.79 5.88 -7.51
N MET A 438 -33.54 5.94 -8.82
CA MET A 438 -32.38 5.30 -9.46
C MET A 438 -31.11 6.17 -9.39
N ARG A 439 -31.23 7.43 -8.97
CA ARG A 439 -30.11 8.39 -8.97
C ARG A 439 -28.86 7.84 -8.28
N ASP A 440 -29.03 7.28 -7.09
CA ASP A 440 -27.91 6.74 -6.31
C ASP A 440 -27.31 5.50 -6.97
N GLN A 441 -28.12 4.69 -7.66
CA GLN A 441 -27.61 3.55 -8.40
C GLN A 441 -26.83 3.97 -9.66
N TYR A 442 -27.20 5.07 -10.32
CA TYR A 442 -26.39 5.60 -11.43
C TYR A 442 -25.05 6.20 -10.94
N ARG A 443 -25.01 6.72 -9.71
CA ARG A 443 -23.80 7.31 -9.09
C ARG A 443 -22.89 6.27 -8.46
N ALA A 444 -23.43 5.13 -8.03
CA ALA A 444 -22.66 4.07 -7.41
C ALA A 444 -21.72 3.43 -8.43
N TYR A 445 -20.42 3.54 -8.19
CA TYR A 445 -19.41 2.84 -8.97
C TYR A 445 -19.40 1.35 -8.60
N GLN A 446 -19.44 1.06 -7.30
CA GLN A 446 -19.53 -0.28 -6.74
C GLN A 446 -20.38 -0.28 -5.47
N TYR A 447 -20.87 -1.45 -5.12
CA TYR A 447 -21.62 -1.69 -3.89
C TYR A 447 -20.76 -2.48 -2.92
N LEU A 448 -20.64 -1.98 -1.69
CA LEU A 448 -20.09 -2.75 -0.59
C LEU A 448 -21.24 -3.39 0.16
N ILE A 449 -21.22 -4.70 0.26
CA ILE A 449 -22.30 -5.53 0.78
C ILE A 449 -21.86 -6.16 2.09
N ARG A 450 -22.75 -6.14 3.07
CA ARG A 450 -22.71 -7.02 4.25
C ARG A 450 -23.96 -7.89 4.24
N ALA A 451 -23.76 -9.19 4.03
CA ALA A 451 -24.84 -10.18 3.98
C ALA A 451 -24.74 -11.14 5.16
N ALA A 452 -25.79 -11.24 5.99
CA ALA A 452 -25.78 -12.11 7.16
C ALA A 452 -26.32 -13.51 6.83
N ARG A 453 -25.66 -14.54 7.40
CA ARG A 453 -26.24 -15.88 7.51
C ARG A 453 -27.39 -15.82 8.53
N LYS A 454 -28.39 -16.69 8.35
CA LYS A 454 -29.60 -16.73 9.17
C LYS A 454 -29.32 -17.06 10.64
#